data_AF-D8S817-F1
#
_entry.id   AF-D8S817-F1
#
_cell.length_a   1.000
_cell.length_b   1.000
_cell.length_c   1.000
_cell.angle_alpha   90.00
_cell.angle_beta   90.00
_cell.angle_gamma   90.00
#
_symmetry.space_group_name_H-M   'P 1'
#
loop_
_entity.id
_entity.type
_entity.pdbx_description
1 polymer ?
#
loop_
_entity_poly.entity_id
_entity_poly.type
_entity_poly.pdbx_seq_one_letter_code
_entity_poly.pdbx_strand_id
1 'polypeptide(L)'
;LLKQCGILQSTSEARRLHSWIAKTGLDRDPFFANNVVQMYSRCGSIDEAARLFDEMPGRDVIAWNAMISANAQSGRSDQALELLLLMDLDGVHPNSVTFLSALEACTNLSDASRGSKLHTEGMLGSGIENSRKVSNALINMYGKCRELGRAKAVFDGMSDRDTVSWTTML
;
A
#
# COMPACT_ATOMS: atom_id res chain seq x y z
N LEU A 1 7.84 21.29 -1.52
CA LEU A 1 6.87 21.59 -0.44
C LEU A 1 6.08 20.35 -0.01
N LEU A 2 5.17 19.78 -0.82
CA LEU A 2 4.39 18.58 -0.44
C LEU A 2 5.26 17.32 -0.16
N LYS A 3 6.31 17.08 -0.96
CA LYS A 3 7.30 16.02 -0.68
C LYS A 3 8.14 16.28 0.59
N GLN A 4 8.28 17.54 1.02
CA GLN A 4 9.11 17.94 2.16
C GLN A 4 8.41 17.69 3.51
N CYS A 5 7.09 17.92 3.61
CA CYS A 5 6.34 17.58 4.83
C CYS A 5 6.33 16.07 5.11
N GLY A 6 6.37 15.24 4.07
CA GLY A 6 6.52 13.79 4.22
C GLY A 6 7.87 13.36 4.82
N ILE A 7 8.91 14.19 4.71
CA ILE A 7 10.24 13.94 5.32
C ILE A 7 10.27 14.42 6.78
N LEU A 8 9.51 15.46 7.12
CA LEU A 8 9.49 16.06 8.46
C LEU A 8 8.49 15.41 9.42
N GLN A 9 7.57 14.56 8.92
CA GLN A 9 6.50 13.93 9.70
C GLN A 9 5.70 14.92 10.59
N SER A 10 5.61 16.19 10.18
CA SER A 10 5.00 17.25 10.99
C SER A 10 3.55 17.50 10.60
N THR A 11 2.61 17.02 11.42
CA THR A 11 1.17 17.25 11.21
C THR A 11 0.79 18.73 11.24
N SER A 12 1.50 19.56 12.00
CA SER A 12 1.20 21.00 12.11
C SER A 12 1.52 21.74 10.81
N GLU A 13 2.63 21.41 10.15
CA GLU A 13 2.97 21.92 8.82
C GLU A 13 2.01 21.40 7.75
N ALA A 14 1.64 20.11 7.83
CA ALA A 14 0.65 19.52 6.93
C ALA A 14 -0.69 20.27 6.99
N ARG A 15 -1.20 20.58 8.19
CA ARG A 15 -2.42 21.39 8.36
C ARG A 15 -2.27 22.81 7.80
N ARG A 16 -1.11 23.46 7.97
CA ARG A 16 -0.85 24.79 7.41
C ARG A 16 -0.88 24.78 5.88
N LEU A 17 -0.21 23.81 5.27
CA LEU A 17 -0.17 23.67 3.81
C LEU A 17 -1.55 23.32 3.26
N HIS A 18 -2.27 22.39 3.89
CA HIS A 18 -3.63 22.04 3.52
C HIS A 18 -4.57 23.25 3.61
N SER A 19 -4.50 24.06 4.67
CA SER A 19 -5.30 25.29 4.79
C SER A 19 -5.01 26.29 3.67
N TRP A 20 -3.75 26.41 3.24
CA TRP A 20 -3.37 27.27 2.13
C TRP A 20 -3.91 26.75 0.78
N ILE A 21 -3.82 25.44 0.54
CA ILE A 21 -4.38 24.77 -0.65
C ILE A 21 -5.91 24.97 -0.71
N ALA A 22 -6.61 24.76 0.41
CA ALA A 22 -8.06 24.97 0.48
C ALA A 22 -8.47 26.43 0.22
N LYS A 23 -7.73 27.41 0.78
CA LYS A 23 -8.00 28.85 0.54
C LYS A 23 -7.82 29.28 -0.91
N THR A 24 -6.97 28.58 -1.67
CA THR A 24 -6.74 28.85 -3.09
C THR A 24 -7.68 28.07 -4.00
N GLY A 25 -8.54 27.19 -3.44
CA GLY A 25 -9.45 26.32 -4.18
C GLY A 25 -8.75 25.20 -4.94
N LEU A 26 -7.44 25.03 -4.72
CA LEU A 26 -6.63 24.01 -5.39
C LEU A 26 -6.97 22.60 -4.90
N ASP A 27 -7.56 22.46 -3.71
CA ASP A 27 -8.04 21.19 -3.15
C ASP A 27 -9.08 20.47 -4.03
N ARG A 28 -9.77 21.21 -4.91
CA ARG A 28 -10.71 20.64 -5.89
C ARG A 28 -10.02 19.96 -7.08
N ASP A 29 -8.75 20.26 -7.31
CA ASP A 29 -7.96 19.62 -8.35
C ASP A 29 -7.49 18.23 -7.84
N PRO A 30 -7.76 17.13 -8.55
CA PRO A 30 -7.39 15.77 -8.14
C PRO A 30 -5.90 15.61 -7.83
N PHE A 31 -5.02 16.34 -8.51
CA PHE A 31 -3.59 16.32 -8.24
C PHE A 31 -3.30 16.84 -6.83
N PHE A 32 -3.87 17.97 -6.43
CA PHE A 32 -3.64 18.53 -5.11
C PHE A 32 -4.35 17.71 -4.03
N ALA A 33 -5.57 17.25 -4.27
CA ALA A 33 -6.29 16.35 -3.36
C ALA A 33 -5.46 15.10 -3.03
N ASN A 34 -4.94 14.40 -4.05
CA ASN A 34 -4.05 13.24 -3.90
C ASN A 34 -2.80 13.55 -3.07
N ASN A 35 -2.19 14.70 -3.32
CA ASN A 35 -0.98 15.10 -2.59
C ASN A 35 -1.27 15.40 -1.11
N VAL A 36 -2.44 15.98 -0.80
CA VAL A 36 -2.84 16.25 0.59
C VAL A 36 -3.12 14.93 1.33
N VAL A 37 -3.80 13.97 0.71
CA VAL A 37 -4.01 12.61 1.28
C VAL A 37 -2.67 11.92 1.55
N GLN A 38 -1.75 11.92 0.58
CA GLN A 38 -0.41 11.35 0.76
C GLN A 38 0.39 12.05 1.87
N MET A 39 0.27 13.37 1.97
CA MET A 39 0.96 14.14 2.99
C MET A 39 0.49 13.74 4.39
N TYR A 40 -0.82 13.73 4.65
CA TYR A 40 -1.34 13.31 5.95
C TYR A 40 -1.01 11.85 6.27
N SER A 41 -1.09 10.97 5.27
CA SER A 41 -0.67 9.57 5.38
C SER A 41 0.78 9.43 5.86
N ARG A 42 1.71 10.18 5.27
CA ARG A 42 3.14 10.17 5.65
C ARG A 42 3.42 10.84 6.99
N CYS A 43 2.56 11.75 7.45
CA CYS A 43 2.63 12.33 8.79
C CYS A 43 2.03 11.41 9.88
N GLY A 44 1.53 10.22 9.54
CA GLY A 44 0.85 9.33 10.48
C GLY A 44 -0.56 9.80 10.88
N SER A 45 -1.05 10.88 10.27
CA SER A 45 -2.39 11.43 10.49
C SER A 45 -3.40 10.74 9.58
N ILE A 46 -3.57 9.43 9.78
CA ILE A 46 -4.37 8.57 8.91
C ILE A 46 -5.85 8.96 8.94
N ASP A 47 -6.36 9.43 10.07
CA ASP A 47 -7.78 9.80 10.20
C ASP A 47 -8.10 11.10 9.44
N GLU A 48 -7.16 12.05 9.37
CA GLU A 48 -7.25 13.18 8.45
C GLU A 48 -7.15 12.75 6.98
N ALA A 49 -6.23 11.82 6.66
CA ALA A 49 -6.09 11.30 5.31
C ALA A 49 -7.36 10.57 4.84
N ALA A 50 -7.96 9.75 5.71
CA ALA A 50 -9.18 9.00 5.44
C ALA A 50 -10.37 9.92 5.17
N ARG A 51 -10.57 10.95 6.00
CA ARG A 51 -11.65 11.94 5.77
C ARG A 51 -11.53 12.61 4.41
N LEU A 52 -10.33 13.04 4.04
CA LEU A 52 -10.10 13.67 2.74
C LEU A 52 -10.28 12.69 1.59
N PHE A 53 -9.81 11.46 1.75
CA PHE A 53 -9.99 10.39 0.78
C PHE A 53 -11.49 10.10 0.54
N ASP A 54 -12.29 10.09 1.60
CA ASP A 54 -13.74 9.87 1.50
C ASP A 54 -14.46 10.99 0.73
N GLU A 55 -13.99 12.23 0.89
CA GLU A 55 -14.51 13.43 0.22
C GLU A 55 -14.08 13.57 -1.26
N MET A 56 -13.09 12.79 -1.73
CA MET A 56 -12.58 12.91 -3.10
C MET A 56 -13.60 12.42 -4.14
N PRO A 57 -13.93 13.25 -5.16
CA PRO A 57 -14.74 12.81 -6.29
C PRO A 57 -13.88 11.97 -7.25
N GLY A 58 -14.11 10.65 -7.28
CA GLY A 58 -13.39 9.72 -8.15
C GLY A 58 -11.95 9.48 -7.67
N ARG A 59 -11.74 8.42 -6.91
CA ARG A 59 -10.46 8.11 -6.29
C ARG A 59 -9.60 7.31 -7.26
N ASP A 60 -8.43 7.81 -7.62
CA ASP A 60 -7.53 7.09 -8.52
C ASP A 60 -6.65 6.08 -7.77
N VAL A 61 -5.91 5.26 -8.53
CA VAL A 61 -4.97 4.26 -7.99
C VAL A 61 -3.93 4.87 -7.03
N ILE A 62 -3.60 6.15 -7.17
CA ILE A 62 -2.63 6.83 -6.32
C ILE A 62 -3.24 7.12 -4.94
N ALA A 63 -4.48 7.60 -4.89
CA ALA A 63 -5.23 7.82 -3.65
C ALA A 63 -5.41 6.51 -2.87
N TRP A 64 -5.87 5.46 -3.56
CA TRP A 64 -6.07 4.14 -2.97
C TRP A 64 -4.77 3.57 -2.40
N ASN A 65 -3.68 3.61 -3.18
CA ASN A 65 -2.38 3.13 -2.73
C ASN A 65 -1.85 3.91 -1.53
N ALA A 66 -2.10 5.23 -1.47
CA ALA A 66 -1.70 6.02 -0.31
C ALA A 66 -2.41 5.53 0.96
N MET A 67 -3.72 5.34 0.92
CA MET A 67 -4.51 4.89 2.07
C MET A 67 -4.22 3.45 2.49
N ILE A 68 -4.10 2.52 1.54
CA ILE A 68 -3.78 1.11 1.82
C ILE A 68 -2.40 1.01 2.48
N SER A 69 -1.40 1.70 1.92
CA SER A 69 -0.03 1.69 2.46
C SER A 69 0.04 2.33 3.84
N ALA A 70 -0.63 3.46 4.05
CA ALA A 70 -0.65 4.15 5.33
C ALA A 70 -1.24 3.27 6.44
N ASN A 71 -2.35 2.59 6.15
CA ASN A 71 -2.97 1.68 7.11
C ASN A 71 -2.09 0.46 7.40
N ALA A 72 -1.51 -0.17 6.37
CA ALA A 72 -0.63 -1.33 6.54
C ALA A 72 0.59 -1.02 7.41
N GLN A 73 1.25 0.12 7.17
CA GLN A 73 2.44 0.56 7.89
C GLN A 73 2.16 1.03 9.32
N SER A 74 0.92 1.41 9.62
CA SER A 74 0.53 1.95 10.92
C SER A 74 -0.14 0.91 11.82
N GLY A 75 -0.03 -0.38 11.48
CA GLY A 75 -0.63 -1.48 12.23
C GLY A 75 -2.16 -1.61 12.06
N ARG A 76 -2.77 -0.85 11.15
CA ARG A 76 -4.19 -0.94 10.77
C ARG A 76 -4.38 -1.92 9.61
N SER A 77 -3.80 -3.11 9.76
CA SER A 77 -3.66 -4.09 8.68
C SER A 77 -5.01 -4.60 8.14
N ASP A 78 -6.01 -4.79 9.00
CA ASP A 78 -7.35 -5.19 8.56
C ASP A 78 -8.00 -4.10 7.70
N GLN A 79 -7.88 -2.84 8.09
CA GLN A 79 -8.39 -1.70 7.31
C GLN A 79 -7.68 -1.58 5.96
N ALA A 80 -6.38 -1.88 5.89
CA ALA A 80 -5.65 -1.89 4.64
C ALA A 80 -6.20 -2.94 3.65
N LEU A 81 -6.55 -4.12 4.15
CA LEU A 81 -7.14 -5.19 3.34
C LEU A 81 -8.59 -4.93 2.96
N GLU A 82 -9.36 -4.28 3.83
CA GLU A 82 -10.71 -3.81 3.50
C GLU A 82 -10.69 -2.75 2.39
N LEU A 83 -9.77 -1.78 2.47
CA LEU A 83 -9.57 -0.78 1.42
C LEU A 83 -9.17 -1.40 0.07
N LEU A 84 -8.40 -2.48 0.07
CA LEU A 84 -8.09 -3.21 -1.17
C LEU A 84 -9.35 -3.78 -1.82
N LEU A 85 -10.27 -4.35 -1.03
CA LEU A 85 -11.54 -4.87 -1.56
C LEU A 85 -12.42 -3.73 -2.09
N LEU A 86 -12.48 -2.60 -1.36
CA LEU A 86 -13.24 -1.43 -1.78
C LEU A 86 -12.68 -0.81 -3.06
N MET A 87 -11.36 -0.83 -3.26
CA MET A 87 -10.70 -0.34 -4.48
C MET A 87 -11.21 -1.07 -5.72
N ASP A 88 -11.33 -2.40 -5.65
CA ASP A 88 -11.84 -3.23 -6.75
C ASP A 88 -13.33 -2.99 -7.01
N LEU A 89 -14.12 -2.84 -5.93
CA LEU A 89 -15.55 -2.48 -6.02
C LEU A 89 -15.79 -1.10 -6.63
N ASP A 90 -14.84 -0.17 -6.47
CA ASP A 90 -14.85 1.16 -7.10
C ASP A 90 -14.33 1.11 -8.56
N GLY A 91 -14.04 -0.09 -9.09
CA GLY A 91 -13.58 -0.32 -10.45
C GLY A 91 -12.10 0.02 -10.69
N VAL A 92 -11.34 0.31 -9.63
CA VAL A 92 -9.92 0.66 -9.73
C VAL A 92 -9.08 -0.59 -9.56
N HIS A 93 -8.31 -0.96 -10.59
CA HIS A 93 -7.55 -2.20 -10.55
C HIS A 93 -6.29 -2.09 -9.67
N PRO A 94 -6.06 -3.02 -8.73
CA PRO A 94 -4.83 -3.09 -7.94
C PRO A 94 -3.58 -3.20 -8.83
N ASN A 95 -2.49 -2.56 -8.41
CA ASN A 95 -1.19 -2.69 -9.07
C ASN A 95 -0.12 -3.22 -8.10
N SER A 96 1.13 -3.31 -8.56
CA SER A 96 2.22 -3.84 -7.73
C SER A 96 2.38 -3.10 -6.40
N VAL A 97 2.15 -1.79 -6.34
CA VAL A 97 2.22 -1.03 -5.07
C VAL A 97 1.10 -1.46 -4.13
N THR A 98 -0.12 -1.61 -4.65
CA THR A 98 -1.28 -2.09 -3.89
C THR A 98 -0.99 -3.46 -3.24
N PHE A 99 -0.46 -4.39 -4.03
CA PHE A 99 -0.18 -5.75 -3.55
C PHE A 99 0.99 -5.82 -2.56
N LEU A 100 2.02 -4.97 -2.72
CA LEU A 100 3.09 -4.88 -1.72
C LEU A 100 2.54 -4.47 -0.35
N SER A 101 1.68 -3.46 -0.32
CA SER A 101 1.06 -2.98 0.93
C SER A 101 0.09 -4.00 1.52
N ALA A 102 -0.65 -4.73 0.68
CA ALA A 102 -1.55 -5.80 1.13
C ALA A 102 -0.77 -7.00 1.70
N LEU A 103 0.35 -7.39 1.08
CA LEU A 103 1.24 -8.44 1.59
C LEU A 103 1.90 -8.04 2.92
N GLU A 104 2.27 -6.76 3.07
CA GLU A 104 2.74 -6.20 4.33
C GLU A 104 1.66 -6.32 5.42
N ALA A 105 0.41 -5.97 5.12
CA ALA A 105 -0.72 -6.14 6.04
C ALA A 105 -0.93 -7.61 6.45
N CYS A 106 -0.90 -8.56 5.51
CA CYS A 106 -0.98 -10.00 5.82
C CYS A 106 0.19 -10.47 6.70
N THR A 107 1.40 -9.97 6.43
CA THR A 107 2.60 -10.26 7.23
C THR A 107 2.44 -9.77 8.66
N ASN A 108 1.95 -8.54 8.85
CA ASN A 108 1.72 -7.93 10.16
C ASN A 108 0.66 -8.70 10.97
N LEU A 109 -0.34 -9.27 10.30
CA LEU A 109 -1.37 -10.12 10.92
C LEU A 109 -0.94 -11.57 11.12
N SER A 110 0.21 -11.98 10.56
CA SER A 110 0.60 -13.41 10.44
C SER A 110 -0.49 -14.27 9.76
N ASP A 111 -1.24 -13.70 8.82
CA ASP A 111 -2.36 -14.34 8.15
C ASP A 111 -1.95 -14.90 6.77
N ALA A 112 -1.40 -16.12 6.79
CA ALA A 112 -1.04 -16.86 5.59
C ALA A 112 -2.22 -17.10 4.64
N SER A 113 -3.44 -17.22 5.17
CA SER A 113 -4.63 -17.53 4.39
C SER A 113 -4.98 -16.37 3.47
N ARG A 114 -5.05 -15.16 4.02
CA ARG A 114 -5.27 -13.94 3.22
C ARG A 114 -4.11 -13.68 2.26
N GLY A 115 -2.86 -13.83 2.71
CA GLY A 115 -1.68 -13.70 1.85
C GLY A 115 -1.69 -14.68 0.68
N SER A 116 -2.15 -15.92 0.93
CA SER A 116 -2.34 -16.92 -0.12
C SER A 116 -3.38 -16.52 -1.14
N LYS A 117 -4.56 -16.05 -0.69
CA LYS A 117 -5.62 -15.64 -1.60
C LYS A 117 -5.18 -14.48 -2.48
N LEU A 118 -4.49 -13.49 -1.90
CA LEU A 118 -3.89 -12.41 -2.68
C LEU A 118 -2.94 -12.94 -3.75
N HIS A 119 -2.05 -13.87 -3.38
CA HIS A 119 -1.12 -14.47 -4.32
C HIS A 119 -1.85 -15.21 -5.46
N THR A 120 -2.80 -16.09 -5.14
CA THR A 120 -3.41 -17.00 -6.13
C THR A 120 -4.55 -16.38 -6.92
N GLU A 121 -5.38 -15.55 -6.30
CA GLU A 121 -6.58 -14.98 -6.93
C GLU A 121 -6.33 -13.54 -7.40
N GLY A 122 -5.52 -12.77 -6.67
CA GLY A 122 -5.25 -11.36 -6.98
C GLY A 122 -4.08 -11.13 -7.92
N MET A 123 -3.02 -11.96 -7.85
CA MET A 123 -1.79 -11.74 -8.61
C MET A 123 -1.65 -12.69 -9.81
N LEU A 124 -1.92 -13.99 -9.65
CA LEU A 124 -1.74 -14.93 -10.75
C LEU A 124 -2.59 -14.57 -11.97
N GLY A 125 -1.95 -14.57 -13.15
CA GLY A 125 -2.61 -14.21 -14.41
C GLY A 125 -2.65 -12.72 -14.72
N SER A 126 -2.29 -11.85 -13.75
CA SER A 126 -2.10 -10.41 -13.99
C SER A 126 -0.68 -10.07 -14.47
N GLY A 127 0.28 -10.98 -14.28
CA GLY A 127 1.70 -10.77 -14.57
C GLY A 127 2.45 -9.96 -13.50
N ILE A 128 1.76 -9.50 -12.45
CA ILE A 128 2.33 -8.74 -11.32
C ILE A 128 3.31 -9.60 -10.52
N GLU A 129 3.06 -10.91 -10.44
CA GLU A 129 3.90 -11.91 -9.78
C GLU A 129 5.32 -12.01 -10.37
N ASN A 130 5.50 -11.58 -11.63
CA ASN A 130 6.81 -11.53 -12.29
C ASN A 130 7.67 -10.36 -11.80
N SER A 131 7.09 -9.41 -11.07
CA SER A 131 7.85 -8.34 -10.45
C SER A 131 8.69 -8.89 -9.30
N ARG A 132 10.02 -8.83 -9.43
CA ARG A 132 10.97 -9.21 -8.37
C ARG A 132 10.62 -8.62 -7.00
N LYS A 133 10.11 -7.39 -6.95
CA LYS A 133 9.69 -6.75 -5.69
C LYS A 133 8.53 -7.51 -5.05
N VAL A 134 7.53 -7.90 -5.85
CA VAL A 134 6.36 -8.66 -5.40
C VAL A 134 6.78 -10.08 -4.99
N SER A 135 7.62 -10.75 -5.76
CA SER A 135 8.12 -12.08 -5.42
C SER A 135 8.89 -12.07 -4.09
N ASN A 136 9.77 -11.08 -3.86
CA ASN A 136 10.48 -10.92 -2.58
C ASN A 136 9.51 -10.67 -1.42
N ALA A 137 8.46 -9.85 -1.63
CA ALA A 137 7.44 -9.61 -0.62
C ALA A 137 6.62 -10.87 -0.29
N LEU A 138 6.30 -11.70 -1.30
CA LEU A 138 5.63 -12.99 -1.11
C LEU A 138 6.49 -13.96 -0.30
N ILE A 139 7.79 -14.06 -0.61
CA ILE A 139 8.73 -14.90 0.14
C ILE A 139 8.77 -14.46 1.60
N ASN A 140 8.90 -13.15 1.87
CA ASN A 140 8.90 -12.62 3.23
C ASN A 140 7.58 -12.89 3.95
N MET A 141 6.44 -12.68 3.28
CA MET A 141 5.12 -12.92 3.85
C MET A 141 4.94 -14.39 4.24
N TYR A 142 5.20 -15.32 3.34
CA TYR A 142 5.11 -16.76 3.64
C TYR A 142 6.12 -17.19 4.69
N GLY A 143 7.36 -16.67 4.64
CA GLY A 143 8.40 -16.95 5.64
C GLY A 143 7.97 -16.54 7.05
N LYS A 144 7.48 -15.31 7.21
CA LYS A 144 6.98 -14.82 8.51
C LYS A 144 5.70 -15.52 8.98
N CYS A 145 4.86 -15.99 8.05
CA CYS A 145 3.70 -16.80 8.38
C CYS A 145 4.00 -18.30 8.53
N ARG A 146 5.29 -18.71 8.53
CA ARG A 146 5.77 -20.09 8.72
C ARG A 146 5.38 -21.08 7.61
N GLU A 147 5.01 -20.58 6.44
CA GLU A 147 4.68 -21.35 5.23
C GLU A 147 5.93 -21.53 4.34
N LEU A 148 6.99 -22.10 4.89
CA LEU A 148 8.31 -22.18 4.24
C LEU A 148 8.29 -22.91 2.90
N GLY A 149 7.42 -23.91 2.73
CA GLY A 149 7.24 -24.62 1.47
C GLY A 149 6.75 -23.69 0.35
N ARG A 150 5.84 -22.77 0.68
CA ARG A 150 5.31 -21.78 -0.27
C ARG A 150 6.32 -20.66 -0.54
N ALA A 151 7.04 -20.21 0.49
CA ALA A 151 8.15 -19.28 0.32
C ALA A 151 9.20 -19.84 -0.66
N LYS A 152 9.59 -21.12 -0.47
CA LYS A 152 10.51 -21.81 -1.37
C LYS A 152 9.95 -21.96 -2.78
N ALA A 153 8.68 -22.31 -2.93
CA ALA A 153 8.06 -22.45 -4.25
C ALA A 153 8.09 -21.13 -5.05
N VAL A 154 7.81 -20.00 -4.38
CA VAL A 154 7.93 -18.67 -5.02
C VAL A 154 9.38 -18.40 -5.41
N PHE A 155 10.34 -18.60 -4.50
CA PHE A 155 11.76 -18.39 -4.76
C PHE A 155 12.30 -19.23 -5.92
N ASP A 156 11.95 -20.52 -5.97
CA ASP A 156 12.39 -21.44 -7.01
C ASP A 156 11.82 -21.05 -8.39
N GLY A 157 10.61 -20.48 -8.43
CA GLY A 157 9.95 -19.99 -9.65
C GLY A 157 10.45 -18.65 -10.19
N MET A 158 11.28 -17.90 -9.44
CA MET A 158 11.83 -16.62 -9.90
C MET A 158 12.87 -16.81 -11.01
N SER A 159 12.72 -16.09 -12.13
CA SER A 159 13.68 -16.08 -13.25
C SER A 159 14.90 -15.19 -13.00
N ASP A 160 14.77 -14.17 -12.15
CA ASP A 160 15.83 -13.23 -11.78
C ASP A 160 15.81 -13.01 -10.25
N ARG A 161 16.96 -13.20 -9.59
CA ARG A 161 17.10 -13.22 -8.12
C ARG A 161 18.17 -12.21 -7.68
N ASP A 162 17.91 -11.49 -6.60
CA ASP A 162 18.84 -10.53 -6.03
C ASP A 162 19.27 -10.91 -4.61
N THR A 163 20.15 -10.09 -4.02
CA THR A 163 20.59 -10.26 -2.63
C THR A 163 19.42 -10.36 -1.65
N VAL A 164 18.34 -9.60 -1.86
CA VAL A 164 17.15 -9.62 -1.00
C VAL A 164 16.45 -10.97 -1.09
N SER A 165 16.30 -11.55 -2.28
CA SER A 165 15.71 -12.88 -2.47
C SER A 165 16.42 -13.94 -1.63
N TRP A 166 17.76 -13.92 -1.62
CA TRP A 166 18.58 -14.87 -0.85
C TRP A 166 18.53 -14.63 0.65
N THR A 167 18.63 -13.37 1.10
CA THR A 167 18.59 -13.05 2.54
C THR A 167 17.23 -13.33 3.17
N THR A 168 16.15 -13.26 2.38
CA THR A 168 14.79 -13.53 2.87
C THR A 168 14.54 -15.03 3.10
N MET A 169 15.39 -15.91 2.55
CA MET A 169 15.31 -17.38 2.69
C MET A 169 16.20 -17.95 3.81
N LEU A 170 17.03 -17.11 4.44
CA LEU A 170 17.88 -17.48 5.60
C LEU A 170 17.10 -17.36 6.91
#